data_AF-A0A0N4UM58-F1
#
_entry.id   AF-A0A0N4UM58-F1
#
_cell.length_a   1.000
_cell.length_b   1.000
_cell.length_c   1.000
_cell.angle_alpha   90.00
_cell.angle_beta   90.00
_cell.angle_gamma   90.00
#
_symmetry.space_group_name_H-M   'P 1'
#
loop_
_entity.id
_entity.type
_entity.pdbx_description
1 polymer ?
#
loop_
_entity_poly.entity_id
_entity_poly.type
_entity_poly.pdbx_seq_one_letter_code
_entity_poly.pdbx_strand_id
1 'polypeptide(L)'
;MPGIQYYDGKKINIPISHEAGIELHEKWTHQGLSSLMSAIASKISRDLNEFHRNKLFKCSKKAENVHEHARCVVAALDAQEARKRFAKIRSPFRLLDE
;
A
#
# COMPACT_ATOMS: atom_id res chain seq x y z
N MET A 1 -25.57 -9.85 -19.94
CA MET A 1 -24.52 -10.01 -18.91
C MET A 1 -23.68 -11.24 -19.26
N PRO A 2 -22.35 -11.13 -19.42
CA PRO A 2 -21.51 -12.23 -19.94
C PRO A 2 -21.55 -13.51 -19.09
N GLY A 3 -21.88 -13.41 -17.80
CA GLY A 3 -21.99 -14.56 -16.91
C GLY A 3 -23.22 -15.46 -17.11
N ILE A 4 -24.23 -15.04 -17.91
CA ILE A 4 -25.52 -15.75 -17.98
C ILE A 4 -25.39 -17.15 -18.61
N GLN A 5 -24.44 -17.33 -19.53
CA GLN A 5 -24.18 -18.62 -20.18
C GLN A 5 -23.54 -19.66 -19.24
N TYR A 6 -22.99 -19.21 -18.11
CA TYR A 6 -22.33 -20.06 -17.11
C TYR A 6 -23.26 -20.35 -15.92
N TYR A 7 -24.50 -19.87 -15.93
CA TYR A 7 -25.44 -20.08 -14.84
C TYR A 7 -26.20 -21.39 -15.04
N ASP A 8 -26.08 -22.32 -14.09
CA ASP A 8 -26.72 -23.65 -14.14
C ASP A 8 -28.12 -23.71 -13.49
N GLY A 9 -28.70 -22.54 -13.17
CA GLY A 9 -29.95 -22.44 -12.42
C GLY A 9 -29.78 -22.41 -10.90
N LYS A 10 -28.57 -22.63 -10.38
CA LYS A 10 -28.25 -22.52 -8.94
C LYS A 10 -27.06 -21.60 -8.69
N LYS A 11 -26.00 -21.75 -9.49
CA LYS A 11 -24.74 -21.02 -9.35
C LYS A 11 -24.16 -20.68 -10.72
N ILE A 12 -23.29 -19.68 -10.72
CA ILE A 12 -22.44 -19.37 -11.87
C ILE A 12 -21.23 -20.31 -11.80
N ASN A 13 -21.09 -21.19 -12.79
CA ASN A 13 -19.98 -22.13 -12.95
C ASN A 13 -19.11 -21.70 -14.14
N ILE A 14 -18.11 -20.86 -13.88
CA ILE A 14 -17.17 -20.39 -14.91
C ILE A 14 -16.07 -21.45 -15.05
N PRO A 15 -15.95 -22.11 -16.21
CA PRO A 15 -14.85 -23.03 -16.45
C PRO A 15 -13.56 -22.21 -16.53
N ILE A 16 -12.69 -22.39 -15.54
CA ILE A 16 -11.34 -21.81 -15.50
C ILE A 16 -10.32 -22.95 -15.57
N SER A 17 -9.28 -22.80 -16.38
CA SER A 17 -8.12 -23.71 -16.35
C SER A 17 -7.42 -23.61 -14.99
N HIS A 18 -6.74 -24.67 -14.57
CA HIS A 18 -5.96 -24.68 -13.34
C HIS A 18 -4.92 -23.53 -13.30
N GLU A 19 -4.25 -23.27 -14.42
CA GLU A 19 -3.24 -22.21 -14.58
C GLU A 19 -3.86 -20.83 -14.38
N ALA A 20 -4.98 -20.55 -15.04
CA ALA A 20 -5.75 -19.32 -14.83
C ALA A 20 -6.24 -19.17 -13.39
N GLY A 21 -6.58 -20.28 -12.72
CA GLY A 21 -6.94 -20.28 -11.29
C GLY A 21 -5.78 -19.83 -10.40
N ILE A 22 -4.57 -20.33 -10.67
CA ILE A 22 -3.35 -19.91 -9.97
C ILE A 22 -3.06 -18.42 -10.21
N GLU A 23 -3.07 -17.98 -11.47
CA GLU A 23 -2.81 -16.57 -11.83
C GLU A 23 -3.83 -15.64 -11.18
N LEU A 24 -5.11 -16.04 -11.15
CA LEU A 24 -6.16 -15.30 -10.47
C LEU A 24 -5.86 -15.18 -8.97
N HIS A 25 -5.56 -16.31 -8.30
CA HIS A 25 -5.22 -16.32 -6.88
C HIS A 25 -4.01 -15.42 -6.56
N GLU A 26 -2.97 -15.46 -7.38
CA GLU A 26 -1.81 -14.59 -7.25
C GLU A 26 -2.18 -13.11 -7.38
N LYS A 27 -2.97 -12.75 -8.41
CA LYS A 27 -3.45 -11.37 -8.60
C LYS A 27 -4.27 -10.86 -7.41
N TRP A 28 -5.20 -11.67 -6.89
CA TRP A 28 -5.98 -11.30 -5.70
C TRP A 28 -5.09 -11.12 -4.47
N THR A 29 -4.09 -11.98 -4.30
CA THR A 29 -3.10 -11.87 -3.22
C THR A 29 -2.32 -10.57 -3.33
N HIS A 30 -1.80 -10.23 -4.51
CA HIS A 30 -1.08 -8.98 -4.75
C HIS A 30 -1.95 -7.74 -4.53
N GLN A 31 -3.23 -7.77 -4.94
CA GLN A 31 -4.18 -6.68 -4.68
C GLN A 31 -4.46 -6.53 -3.18
N GLY A 32 -4.65 -7.63 -2.45
CA GLY A 32 -4.83 -7.63 -1.00
C GLY A 32 -3.63 -7.02 -0.27
N LEU A 33 -2.41 -7.43 -0.63
CA LEU A 33 -1.18 -6.85 -0.09
C LEU A 33 -1.05 -5.36 -0.41
N SER A 34 -1.36 -4.95 -1.66
CA SER A 34 -1.37 -3.54 -2.07
C SER A 34 -2.36 -2.70 -1.27
N SER A 35 -3.54 -3.27 -0.95
CA SER A 35 -4.54 -2.63 -0.09
C SER A 35 -4.03 -2.45 1.34
N LEU A 36 -3.42 -3.49 1.94
CA LEU A 36 -2.81 -3.41 3.27
C LEU A 36 -1.71 -2.33 3.32
N MET A 37 -0.83 -2.30 2.32
CA MET A 37 0.20 -1.28 2.18
C MET A 37 -0.40 0.13 2.05
N SER A 38 -1.50 0.30 1.31
CA SER A 38 -2.23 1.58 1.20
C SER A 38 -2.79 2.04 2.54
N ALA A 39 -3.29 1.13 3.36
CA ALA A 39 -3.78 1.44 4.70
C ALA A 39 -2.65 1.91 5.62
N ILE A 40 -1.50 1.22 5.60
CA ILE A 40 -0.29 1.63 6.33
C ILE A 40 0.19 3.00 5.84
N ALA A 41 0.32 3.18 4.52
CA ALA A 41 0.70 4.43 3.87
C ALA A 41 -0.21 5.59 4.30
N SER A 42 -1.53 5.35 4.33
CA SER A 42 -2.52 6.35 4.76
C SER A 42 -2.33 6.73 6.23
N LYS A 43 -2.06 5.77 7.11
CA LYS A 43 -1.78 6.03 8.53
C LYS A 43 -0.53 6.88 8.71
N ILE A 44 0.59 6.52 8.09
CA ILE A 44 1.87 7.23 8.25
C ILE A 44 1.86 8.61 7.57
N SER A 45 1.06 8.78 6.51
CA SER A 45 0.99 10.05 5.77
C SER A 45 0.55 11.24 6.62
N ARG A 46 -0.13 10.98 7.74
CA ARG A 46 -0.56 12.00 8.72
C ARG A 46 0.61 12.63 9.47
N ASP A 47 1.72 11.90 9.62
CA ASP A 47 2.93 12.35 10.32
C ASP A 47 4.01 12.87 9.38
N LEU A 48 3.80 12.75 8.08
CA LEU A 48 4.74 13.21 7.06
C LEU A 48 4.54 14.69 6.74
N ASN A 49 5.62 15.36 6.36
CA ASN A 49 5.50 16.68 5.74
C ASN A 49 4.89 16.56 4.33
N GLU A 50 4.49 17.70 3.77
CA GLU A 50 3.84 17.73 2.46
C GLU A 50 4.70 17.12 1.35
N PHE A 51 6.02 17.33 1.38
CA PHE A 51 6.94 16.77 0.40
C PHE A 51 6.92 15.23 0.38
N HIS A 52 7.11 14.60 1.53
CA HIS A 52 7.12 13.13 1.64
C HIS A 52 5.74 12.53 1.35
N ARG A 53 4.67 13.21 1.78
CA ARG A 53 3.30 12.81 1.49
C ARG A 53 3.01 12.84 -0.02
N ASN A 54 3.38 13.91 -0.71
CA ASN A 54 3.20 14.03 -2.16
C ASN A 54 4.06 13.00 -2.93
N LYS A 55 5.29 12.73 -2.45
CA LYS A 55 6.16 11.70 -3.02
C LYS A 55 5.53 10.31 -2.89
N LEU A 56 5.00 9.97 -1.71
CA LEU A 56 4.30 8.71 -1.45
C LEU A 56 3.12 8.54 -2.41
N PHE A 57 2.21 9.52 -2.50
CA PHE A 57 1.03 9.40 -3.37
C PHE A 57 1.38 9.28 -4.85
N LYS A 58 2.37 10.05 -5.34
CA LYS A 58 2.82 9.95 -6.73
C LYS A 58 3.50 8.61 -7.02
N CYS A 59 4.26 8.07 -6.07
CA CYS A 59 4.91 6.77 -6.20
C CYS A 59 3.86 5.65 -6.22
N SER A 60 2.99 5.59 -5.21
CA SER A 60 1.93 4.57 -5.12
C SER A 60 0.99 4.58 -6.33
N LYS A 61 0.65 5.75 -6.88
CA LYS A 61 -0.20 5.85 -8.08
C LYS A 61 0.48 5.28 -9.35
N LYS A 62 1.80 5.29 -9.41
CA LYS A 62 2.58 4.80 -10.55
C LYS A 62 3.01 3.34 -10.41
N ALA A 63 2.90 2.75 -9.22
CA ALA A 63 3.33 1.39 -8.97
C ALA A 63 2.44 0.38 -9.72
N GLU A 64 3.05 -0.48 -10.53
CA GLU A 64 2.35 -1.47 -11.34
C GLU A 64 2.26 -2.84 -10.64
N ASN A 65 3.10 -3.07 -9.65
CA ASN A 65 3.18 -4.33 -8.91
C ASN A 65 3.41 -4.12 -7.41
N VAL A 66 3.25 -5.20 -6.64
CA VAL A 66 3.38 -5.18 -5.18
C VAL A 66 4.77 -4.73 -4.72
N HIS A 67 5.83 -5.05 -5.46
CA HIS A 67 7.20 -4.69 -5.09
C HIS A 67 7.46 -3.19 -5.26
N GLU A 68 6.99 -2.59 -6.35
CA GLU A 68 7.03 -1.15 -6.55
C GLU A 68 6.25 -0.41 -5.48
N HIS A 69 5.05 -0.88 -5.16
CA HIS A 69 4.25 -0.25 -4.12
C HIS A 69 4.93 -0.36 -2.75
N ALA A 70 5.53 -1.51 -2.42
CA ALA A 70 6.29 -1.70 -1.20
C ALA A 70 7.46 -0.70 -1.10
N ARG A 71 8.21 -0.48 -2.19
CA ARG A 71 9.29 0.53 -2.22
C ARG A 71 8.79 1.93 -1.89
N CYS A 72 7.61 2.31 -2.40
CA CYS A 72 6.98 3.60 -2.08
C CYS A 72 6.68 3.74 -0.58
N VAL A 73 6.10 2.71 0.03
CA VAL A 73 5.72 2.72 1.45
C VAL A 73 6.95 2.68 2.36
N VAL A 74 7.96 1.87 2.03
CA VAL A 74 9.23 1.82 2.78
C VAL A 74 9.91 3.17 2.79
N ALA A 75 10.02 3.85 1.64
CA ALA A 75 10.60 5.19 1.58
C ALA A 75 9.85 6.22 2.46
N ALA A 76 8.52 6.05 2.61
CA ALA A 76 7.72 6.88 3.50
C ALA A 76 7.92 6.52 4.99
N LEU A 77 8.08 5.24 5.32
CA LEU A 77 8.43 4.78 6.67
C LEU A 77 9.81 5.30 7.10
N ASP A 78 10.81 5.24 6.22
CA ASP A 78 12.16 5.77 6.47
C ASP A 78 12.12 7.28 6.76
N ALA A 79 11.32 8.02 6.00
CA ALA A 79 11.14 9.47 6.23
C ALA A 79 10.45 9.76 7.57
N GLN A 80 9.45 8.95 7.96
CA GLN A 80 8.78 9.07 9.26
C GLN A 80 9.77 8.79 10.40
N GLU A 81 10.58 7.74 10.27
CA GLU A 81 11.58 7.34 11.26
C GLU A 81 12.68 8.39 11.41
N ALA A 82 13.20 8.93 10.29
CA ALA A 82 14.16 10.03 10.31
C ALA A 82 13.59 11.24 11.07
N ARG A 83 12.34 11.63 10.80
CA ARG A 83 11.68 12.74 11.52
C ARG A 83 11.58 12.48 13.02
N LYS A 84 11.22 11.25 13.44
CA LYS A 84 11.17 10.87 14.87
C LYS A 84 12.55 10.97 15.52
N ARG A 85 13.61 10.53 14.84
CA ARG A 85 14.99 10.65 15.32
C ARG A 85 15.42 12.11 15.49
N PHE A 86 15.15 12.97 14.50
CA PHE A 86 15.45 14.40 14.61
C PHE A 86 14.65 15.09 15.74
N ALA A 87 13.39 14.72 15.94
CA ALA A 87 12.59 15.25 17.04
C ALA A 87 13.16 14.86 18.41
N LYS A 88 13.65 13.62 18.55
CA LYS A 88 14.32 13.13 19.76
C LYS A 88 15.66 13.81 20.03
N ILE A 89 16.43 14.13 18.99
CA ILE A 89 17.70 14.86 19.14
C ILE A 89 17.46 16.32 19.54
N ARG A 90 16.33 16.92 19.13
CA ARG A 90 15.99 18.31 19.46
C ARG A 90 15.35 18.47 20.85
N SER A 91 14.86 17.39 21.47
CA SER A 91 14.22 17.46 22.78
C SER A 91 15.13 17.80 23.97
N PRO A 92 16.46 17.51 24.00
CA PRO A 92 17.32 17.91 25.10
C PRO A 92 17.65 19.41 25.16
N PHE A 93 17.41 20.18 24.09
CA PHE A 93 17.81 21.60 24.02
C PHE A 93 16.69 22.59 24.37
N ARG A 94 15.50 22.11 24.80
CA ARG A 94 14.33 22.98 25.05
C ARG A 94 13.93 23.09 26.53
N LEU A 95 14.82 22.72 27.44
CA LEU A 95 14.66 22.84 28.91
C LEU A 95 15.59 23.89 29.54
N LEU A 96 16.15 24.81 28.74
CA LEU A 96 17.01 25.91 29.22
C LEU A 96 16.51 27.30 28.75
N ASP A 97 15.28 27.38 28.23
CA ASP A 97 14.61 28.62 27.84
C ASP A 97 13.30 28.76 28.65
N GLU A 98 13.40 28.89 29.98
CA GLU A 98 12.44 29.53 30.91
C GLU A 98 12.88 29.30 32.38
#